data_AF-A0A1Y3ZCL4-F1
#
_entry.id   AF-A0A1Y3ZCL4-F1
#
_cell.length_a   1.000
_cell.length_b   1.000
_cell.length_c   1.000
_cell.angle_alpha   90.00
_cell.angle_beta   90.00
_cell.angle_gamma   90.00
#
_symmetry.space_group_name_H-M   'P 1'
#
loop_
_entity.id
_entity.type
_entity.pdbx_description
1 polymer ?
#
loop_
_entity_poly.entity_id
_entity_poly.type
_entity_poly.pdbx_seq_one_letter_code
_entity_poly.pdbx_strand_id
1 'polypeptide(L)'
;MSERSNAGYVITSAIRVGDTEYVLGENPNAPARFVTWVCRNGSDYFWGRYTDDPLTALRNLLDRAGSALEVLERRQREEAGQHED
;
A
#
# COMPACT_ATOMS: atom_id res chain seq x y z
N MET A 1 -11.63 16.67 5.23
CA MET A 1 -10.91 15.60 4.50
C MET A 1 -11.92 14.51 4.23
N SER A 2 -12.17 14.17 2.97
CA SER A 2 -13.13 13.10 2.66
C SER A 2 -12.57 11.77 3.13
N GLU A 3 -13.37 11.01 3.87
CA GLU A 3 -13.03 9.65 4.30
C GLU A 3 -12.91 8.78 3.05
N ARG A 4 -11.70 8.24 2.79
CA ARG A 4 -11.47 7.30 1.69
C ARG A 4 -11.91 5.92 2.14
N SER A 5 -12.68 5.22 1.32
CA SER A 5 -13.10 3.85 1.59
C SER A 5 -13.10 3.01 0.32
N ASN A 6 -12.95 1.70 0.50
CA ASN A 6 -13.06 0.71 -0.57
C ASN A 6 -13.70 -0.56 -0.02
N ALA A 7 -14.66 -1.14 -0.76
CA ALA A 7 -15.38 -2.36 -0.36
C ALA A 7 -15.93 -2.35 1.09
N GLY A 8 -16.34 -1.18 1.59
CA GLY A 8 -16.83 -1.03 2.97
C GLY A 8 -15.75 -0.92 4.05
N TYR A 9 -14.48 -0.91 3.69
CA TYR A 9 -13.36 -0.64 4.60
C TYR A 9 -12.97 0.83 4.52
N VAL A 10 -12.86 1.49 5.67
CA VAL A 10 -12.32 2.85 5.78
C VAL A 10 -10.80 2.80 5.72
N ILE A 11 -10.18 3.60 4.86
CA ILE A 11 -8.72 3.67 4.74
C ILE A 11 -8.15 4.48 5.90
N THR A 12 -7.46 3.80 6.81
CA THR A 12 -6.92 4.38 8.05
C THR A 12 -5.44 4.74 7.95
N SER A 13 -4.71 4.16 6.99
CA SER A 13 -3.30 4.48 6.74
C SER A 13 -2.94 4.28 5.28
N ALA A 14 -1.98 5.08 4.79
CA ALA A 14 -1.49 4.99 3.43
C ALA A 14 -0.01 5.39 3.34
N ILE A 15 0.77 4.67 2.53
CA ILE A 15 2.17 4.96 2.22
C ILE A 15 2.31 5.08 0.71
N ARG A 16 2.77 6.23 0.22
CA ARG A 16 3.07 6.42 -1.20
C ARG A 16 4.53 6.13 -1.48
N VAL A 17 4.78 5.31 -2.48
CA VAL A 17 6.12 5.01 -3.01
C VAL A 17 6.08 5.23 -4.53
N GLY A 18 6.70 6.32 -4.98
CA GLY A 18 6.57 6.80 -6.36
C GLY A 18 5.10 7.06 -6.73
N ASP A 19 4.64 6.42 -7.80
CA ASP A 19 3.27 6.56 -8.32
C ASP A 19 2.29 5.53 -7.74
N THR A 20 2.75 4.67 -6.83
CA THR A 20 1.91 3.63 -6.21
C THR A 20 1.67 3.95 -4.74
N GLU A 21 0.44 3.74 -4.27
CA GLU A 21 0.08 3.85 -2.86
C GLU A 21 -0.23 2.47 -2.29
N TYR A 22 0.18 2.24 -1.05
CA TYR A 22 -0.14 1.04 -0.27
C TYR A 22 -1.00 1.47 0.90
N VAL A 23 -2.16 0.86 1.07
CA VAL A 23 -3.17 1.31 2.03
C VAL A 23 -3.53 0.22 3.01
N LEU A 24 -3.93 0.62 4.22
CA LEU A 24 -4.58 -0.22 5.22
C LEU A 24 -6.02 0.26 5.40
N GLY A 25 -6.96 -0.65 5.28
CA GLY A 25 -8.38 -0.43 5.51
C GLY A 25 -8.90 -1.22 6.70
N GLU A 26 -9.91 -0.68 7.37
CA GLU A 26 -10.58 -1.29 8.51
C GLU A 26 -12.11 -1.33 8.32
N ASN A 27 -12.72 -2.48 8.62
CA ASN A 27 -14.16 -2.67 8.71
C ASN A 27 -14.48 -3.52 9.95
N PRO A 28 -14.97 -2.92 11.05
CA PRO A 28 -15.30 -3.64 12.29
C PRO A 28 -16.36 -4.74 12.13
N ASN A 29 -17.17 -4.68 11.07
CA ASN A 29 -18.27 -5.60 10.82
C ASN A 29 -17.91 -6.72 9.81
N ALA A 30 -16.70 -6.71 9.24
CA ALA A 30 -16.27 -7.72 8.29
C ALA A 30 -15.66 -8.95 9.00
N PRO A 31 -15.77 -10.17 8.43
CA PRO A 31 -15.13 -11.37 8.99
C PRO A 31 -13.61 -11.21 9.18
N ALA A 32 -12.95 -10.52 8.24
CA ALA A 32 -11.58 -10.06 8.38
C ALA A 32 -11.61 -8.54 8.56
N ARG A 33 -11.30 -8.07 9.77
CA ARG A 33 -11.43 -6.66 10.16
C ARG A 33 -10.50 -5.74 9.38
N PHE A 34 -9.33 -6.22 8.97
CA PHE A 34 -8.30 -5.43 8.30
C PHE A 34 -8.01 -5.94 6.90
N VAL A 35 -7.61 -5.03 6.03
CA VAL A 35 -7.17 -5.35 4.67
C VAL A 35 -6.08 -4.39 4.22
N THR A 36 -5.08 -4.89 3.50
CA THR A 36 -4.16 -4.03 2.77
C THR A 36 -4.44 -4.11 1.27
N TRP A 37 -4.32 -2.99 0.56
CA TRP A 37 -4.42 -2.93 -0.90
C TRP A 37 -3.23 -2.19 -1.50
N VAL A 38 -2.97 -2.46 -2.78
CA VAL A 38 -2.34 -1.44 -3.63
C VAL A 38 -3.44 -0.52 -4.15
N CYS A 39 -3.18 0.78 -4.11
CA CYS A 39 -4.03 1.84 -4.63
C CYS A 39 -3.26 2.59 -5.73
N ARG A 40 -3.82 2.63 -6.94
CA ARG A 40 -3.32 3.46 -8.05
C ARG A 40 -4.30 4.59 -8.32
N ASN A 41 -3.76 5.74 -8.73
CA ASN A 41 -4.56 6.93 -9.10
C ASN A 41 -5.60 7.35 -8.04
N GLY A 42 -5.36 7.02 -6.76
CA GLY A 42 -6.22 7.36 -5.64
C GLY A 42 -7.58 6.64 -5.58
N SER A 43 -7.89 5.74 -6.52
CA SER A 43 -9.22 5.12 -6.64
C SER A 43 -9.21 3.67 -7.14
N ASP A 44 -8.12 3.17 -7.71
CA ASP A 44 -8.00 1.81 -8.21
C ASP A 44 -7.33 0.90 -7.17
N TYR A 45 -8.14 0.10 -6.46
CA TYR A 45 -7.70 -0.77 -5.37
C TYR A 45 -7.61 -2.24 -5.82
N PHE A 46 -6.44 -2.85 -5.64
CA PHE A 46 -6.21 -4.25 -6.06
C PHE A 46 -5.24 -5.02 -5.17
N TRP A 47 -5.22 -6.34 -5.36
CA TRP A 47 -4.40 -7.32 -4.62
C TRP A 47 -4.55 -7.21 -3.10
N GLY A 48 -5.81 -7.30 -2.65
CA GLY A 48 -6.20 -7.24 -1.25
C GLY A 48 -5.66 -8.41 -0.43
N ARG A 49 -5.10 -8.12 0.74
CA ARG A 49 -4.74 -9.14 1.75
C ARG A 49 -5.50 -8.87 3.03
N TYR A 50 -6.39 -9.79 3.37
CA TYR A 50 -7.32 -9.67 4.49
C TYR A 50 -6.79 -10.41 5.71
N THR A 51 -6.98 -9.84 6.90
CA THR A 51 -6.62 -10.44 8.19
C THR A 51 -7.48 -9.84 9.30
N ASP A 52 -7.62 -10.55 10.40
CA ASP A 52 -8.25 -10.09 11.64
C ASP A 52 -7.24 -9.57 12.67
N ASP A 53 -5.94 -9.79 12.47
CA ASP A 53 -4.88 -9.30 13.35
C ASP A 53 -4.32 -7.93 12.88
N PRO A 54 -4.42 -6.87 13.70
CA PRO A 54 -3.91 -5.55 13.35
C PRO A 54 -2.40 -5.52 13.11
N LEU A 55 -1.62 -6.34 13.82
CA LEU A 55 -0.16 -6.36 13.67
C LEU A 55 0.26 -7.03 12.37
N THR A 56 -0.42 -8.11 11.97
CA THR A 56 -0.27 -8.74 10.66
C THR A 56 -0.62 -7.77 9.53
N ALA A 57 -1.69 -6.99 9.69
CA ALA A 57 -2.08 -5.99 8.71
C ALA A 57 -1.04 -4.87 8.56
N LEU A 58 -0.55 -4.34 9.69
CA LEU A 58 0.50 -3.32 9.72
C LEU A 58 1.82 -3.83 9.14
N ARG A 59 2.25 -5.05 9.52
CA ARG A 59 3.43 -5.70 8.95
C ARG A 59 3.29 -5.80 7.43
N ASN A 60 2.15 -6.26 6.95
CA ASN A 60 1.93 -6.40 5.52
C ASN A 60 1.95 -5.06 4.76
N LEU A 61 1.43 -3.98 5.35
CA LEU A 61 1.53 -2.64 4.79
C LEU A 61 3.01 -2.23 4.65
N LEU A 62 3.80 -2.38 5.72
CA LEU A 62 5.22 -2.01 5.75
C LEU A 62 6.04 -2.83 4.77
N ASP A 63 5.85 -4.15 4.71
CA ASP A 63 6.62 -5.02 3.83
C ASP A 63 6.35 -4.68 2.36
N ARG A 64 5.08 -4.42 1.99
CA ARG A 64 4.71 -4.02 0.61
C ARG A 64 5.33 -2.69 0.22
N ALA A 65 5.27 -1.69 1.10
CA ALA A 65 5.86 -0.39 0.85
C ALA A 65 7.41 -0.46 0.81
N GLY A 66 8.02 -1.22 1.72
CA GLY A 66 9.46 -1.44 1.79
C GLY A 66 10.00 -2.11 0.52
N SER A 67 9.38 -3.21 0.08
CA SER A 67 9.77 -3.86 -1.19
C SER A 67 9.61 -2.94 -2.40
N ALA A 68 8.58 -2.09 -2.41
CA ALA A 68 8.41 -1.11 -3.48
C ALA A 68 9.51 -0.04 -3.47
N LEU A 69 9.90 0.40 -2.27
CA LEU A 69 10.97 1.38 -2.08
C LEU A 69 12.31 0.82 -2.57
N GLU A 70 12.65 -0.41 -2.18
CA GLU A 70 13.88 -1.09 -2.65
C GLU A 70 13.94 -1.17 -4.19
N VAL A 71 12.80 -1.47 -4.84
CA VAL A 71 12.71 -1.49 -6.31
C VAL A 71 12.92 -0.10 -6.90
N LEU A 72 12.32 0.94 -6.29
CA LEU A 72 12.47 2.32 -6.74
C LEU A 72 13.91 2.82 -6.60
N GLU A 73 14.55 2.55 -5.46
CA GLU A 73 15.95 2.89 -5.22
C GLU A 73 16.89 2.23 -6.22
N ARG A 74 16.64 0.96 -6.57
CA ARG A 74 17.43 0.25 -7.59
C ARG A 74 17.30 0.92 -8.96
N ARG A 75 16.08 1.25 -9.38
CA ARG A 75 15.84 1.94 -10.67
C ARG A 75 16.55 3.29 -10.74
N GLN A 76 16.50 4.08 -9.66
CA GLN A 76 17.18 5.38 -9.61
C GLN A 76 18.70 5.24 -9.79
N ARG A 77 19.33 4.19 -9.24
CA ARG A 77 20.77 3.93 -9.43
C ARG A 77 21.10 3.50 -10.85
N GLU A 78 20.26 2.66 -11.45
CA GLU A 78 20.42 2.20 -12.84
C GLU A 78 20.28 3.38 -13.82
N GLU A 79 19.30 4.26 -13.62
CA GLU A 79 19.09 5.47 -14.42
C GLU A 79 20.27 6.46 -14.27
N ALA A 80 20.74 6.68 -13.05
CA ALA A 80 21.90 7.57 -12.81
C ALA A 80 23.17 7.07 -13.51
N GLY A 81 23.44 5.76 -13.48
CA GLY A 81 24.60 5.17 -14.15
C GLY A 81 24.53 5.19 -15.68
N GLN A 82 23.34 5.32 -16.27
CA GLN A 82 23.14 5.42 -17.73
C GLN A 82 23.36 6.84 -18.28
N HIS A 83 23.42 7.84 -17.41
CA HIS A 83 23.64 9.24 -17.80
C HIS A 83 25.10 9.68 -17.70
N GLU A 84 26.00 8.79 -17.27
CA GLU A 84 27.44 9.07 -17.09
C GLU A 84 28.33 8.53 -18.22
N ASP A 85 27.76 7.82 -19.21
CA ASP A 85 28.40 7.31 -20.44
C ASP A 85 27.95 8.09 -21.71
#